data_AF-A0A836KKW3-F1
#
_entry.id   AF-A0A836KKW3-F1
#
_cell.length_a   1.000
_cell.length_b   1.000
_cell.length_c   1.000
_cell.angle_alpha   90.00
_cell.angle_beta   90.00
_cell.angle_gamma   90.00
#
_symmetry.space_group_name_H-M   'P 1'
#
loop_
_entity.id
_entity.type
_entity.pdbx_description
1 polymer ?
#
loop_
_entity_poly.entity_id
_entity_poly.type
_entity_poly.pdbx_seq_one_letter_code
_entity_poly.pdbx_strand_id
1 'polypeptide(L)'
;MTEFKKLTTLADALAQDVLTLKACCTGNDHGGYNGSAVKDLDSSLSSYDAEHLYQLSTRIREAVADGIPRLRKIVLKARETDPNRQIYNEAMCAKIEALLLAFGKALQFLAPNYFDDLKERGTSSPDACGEHSVFDGLLNANFDPNLLLELSASLQAADNVHNHYILQRAKAEAWRSRVVQGLADAVTFEAQNRALILAEEKVSRAAAIEEKRVDKLIVAKIMEARAEAKWQSEVQRRGVEWSLLKTAAASIGDVDTIPLFLRSYISDEALRLATACHAQQLIKALLSTPEDMNIRRLRNNNEHLICDYGHPCLSAYDPQTGDRCTCQAAVYAAEVLWCRMGYTIRYTKLPDRSLDVARREPRACSLRLPCGQALSVHTYEPMGFEDYSERLFELAEPDAMEHADEWMEWYAMMQRMEVTLSRMLPGSDR
;
A
#
# COMPACT_ATOMS: atom_id res chain seq x y z
N MET A 1 -30.44 -25.21 73.66
CA MET A 1 -29.17 -25.02 74.39
C MET A 1 -29.39 -23.99 75.49
N THR A 2 -28.91 -24.23 76.71
CA THR A 2 -29.01 -23.28 77.83
C THR A 2 -28.09 -22.08 77.60
N GLU A 3 -28.44 -20.91 78.16
CA GLU A 3 -27.63 -19.67 78.04
C GLU A 3 -26.19 -19.86 78.51
N PHE A 4 -25.97 -20.64 79.56
CA PHE A 4 -24.64 -21.04 80.02
C PHE A 4 -23.83 -21.71 78.90
N LYS A 5 -24.41 -22.68 78.19
CA LYS A 5 -23.72 -23.41 77.11
C LYS A 5 -23.35 -22.51 75.94
N LYS A 6 -24.19 -21.51 75.60
CA LYS A 6 -23.90 -20.51 74.56
C LYS A 6 -22.72 -19.61 74.96
N LEU A 7 -22.67 -19.19 76.23
CA LEU A 7 -21.57 -18.39 76.75
C LEU A 7 -20.27 -19.18 76.85
N THR A 8 -20.32 -20.47 77.21
CA THR A 8 -19.13 -21.34 77.18
C THR A 8 -18.55 -21.42 75.76
N THR A 9 -19.39 -21.71 74.75
CA THR A 9 -18.92 -21.76 73.36
C THR A 9 -18.37 -20.43 72.86
N LEU A 10 -18.96 -19.32 73.31
CA LEU A 10 -18.49 -17.98 72.96
C LEU A 10 -17.17 -17.65 73.66
N ALA A 11 -16.98 -18.04 74.92
CA ALA A 11 -15.74 -17.87 75.65
C ALA A 11 -14.59 -18.69 75.04
N ASP A 12 -14.86 -19.94 74.64
CA ASP A 12 -13.89 -20.81 73.98
C ASP A 12 -13.48 -20.24 72.61
N ALA A 13 -14.47 -19.79 71.82
CA ALA A 13 -14.22 -19.15 70.52
C ALA A 13 -13.45 -17.83 70.68
N LEU A 14 -13.81 -17.00 71.66
CA LEU A 14 -13.10 -15.75 71.96
C LEU A 14 -11.65 -16.03 72.36
N ALA A 15 -11.40 -17.02 73.23
CA ALA A 15 -10.05 -17.40 73.62
C ALA A 15 -9.22 -17.85 72.41
N GLN A 16 -9.80 -18.67 71.54
CA GLN A 16 -9.11 -19.12 70.32
C GLN A 16 -8.85 -17.98 69.34
N ASP A 17 -9.83 -17.11 69.11
CA ASP A 17 -9.69 -15.97 68.20
C ASP A 17 -8.67 -14.96 68.73
N VAL A 18 -8.68 -14.68 70.03
CA VAL A 18 -7.70 -13.80 70.70
C VAL A 18 -6.28 -14.39 70.64
N LEU A 19 -6.12 -15.69 70.88
CA LEU A 19 -4.82 -16.37 70.73
C LEU A 19 -4.31 -16.30 69.28
N THR A 20 -5.21 -16.55 68.33
CA THR A 20 -4.90 -16.51 66.90
C THR A 20 -4.51 -15.10 66.48
N LEU A 21 -5.25 -14.07 66.93
CA LEU A 21 -4.97 -12.67 66.61
C LEU A 21 -3.61 -12.27 67.15
N LYS A 22 -3.33 -12.61 68.42
CA LYS A 22 -2.04 -12.29 69.02
C LYS A 22 -0.90 -13.00 68.31
N ALA A 23 -1.03 -14.30 68.03
CA ALA A 23 -0.01 -15.04 67.29
C ALA A 23 0.28 -14.43 65.90
N CYS A 24 -0.76 -13.95 65.20
CA CYS A 24 -0.58 -13.28 63.93
C CYS A 24 0.02 -11.86 64.07
N CYS A 25 -0.26 -11.14 65.16
CA CYS A 25 0.30 -9.81 65.42
C CYS A 25 1.70 -9.83 66.07
N THR A 26 2.10 -10.92 66.74
CA THR A 26 3.39 -11.08 67.43
C THR A 26 4.33 -12.06 66.71
N GLY A 27 4.12 -12.31 65.43
CA GLY A 27 4.92 -13.23 64.62
C GLY A 27 6.37 -12.75 64.45
N ASN A 28 7.21 -12.98 65.47
CA ASN A 28 8.68 -13.16 65.48
C ASN A 28 9.37 -12.81 66.82
N ASP A 29 8.69 -12.86 67.98
CA ASP A 29 9.39 -12.69 69.27
C ASP A 29 10.09 -13.98 69.74
N HIS A 30 11.14 -14.36 69.03
CA HIS A 30 12.28 -15.06 69.61
C HIS A 30 13.45 -14.10 69.74
N GLY A 31 13.45 -13.34 70.85
CA GLY A 31 14.67 -12.82 71.49
C GLY A 31 15.06 -11.38 71.20
N GLY A 32 14.89 -10.52 72.22
CA GLY A 32 15.89 -9.50 72.55
C GLY A 32 15.56 -8.05 72.19
N TYR A 33 15.22 -7.27 73.22
CA TYR A 33 15.65 -5.88 73.46
C TYR A 33 16.00 -4.99 72.25
N ASN A 34 15.11 -4.06 71.89
CA ASN A 34 15.26 -2.61 72.14
C ASN A 34 14.24 -1.81 71.33
N GLY A 35 13.87 -0.66 71.87
CA GLY A 35 12.86 0.23 71.32
C GLY A 35 13.16 0.78 69.92
N SER A 36 12.10 1.30 69.30
CA SER A 36 12.05 2.00 68.01
C SER A 36 12.14 1.13 66.75
N ALA A 37 11.00 0.59 66.31
CA ALA A 37 10.81 0.17 64.92
C ALA A 37 9.35 0.37 64.47
N VAL A 38 8.99 1.62 64.14
CA VAL A 38 7.81 1.96 63.31
C VAL A 38 8.25 2.29 61.87
N LYS A 39 9.39 1.75 61.45
CA LYS A 39 9.83 1.83 60.06
C LYS A 39 10.22 0.43 59.63
N ASP A 40 9.68 0.01 58.50
CA ASP A 40 9.91 -1.28 57.81
C ASP A 40 8.98 -2.43 58.19
N LEU A 41 7.67 -2.14 58.28
CA LEU A 41 6.64 -3.12 57.90
C LEU A 41 6.50 -3.13 56.37
N ASP A 42 7.63 -3.36 55.69
CA ASP A 42 7.67 -3.50 54.24
C ASP A 42 7.46 -4.97 53.84
N SER A 43 6.42 -5.20 53.04
CA SER A 43 6.42 -6.12 51.89
C SER A 43 6.22 -7.64 52.06
N SER A 44 5.63 -8.17 53.15
CA SER A 44 5.27 -9.62 53.16
C SER A 44 3.96 -10.06 53.82
N LEU A 45 3.08 -9.16 54.25
CA LEU A 45 1.70 -9.56 54.59
C LEU A 45 0.91 -9.75 53.30
N SER A 46 0.54 -11.00 52.99
CA SER A 46 -0.26 -11.30 51.80
C SER A 46 -1.62 -10.60 51.92
N SER A 47 -2.25 -10.28 50.79
CA SER A 47 -3.60 -9.67 50.80
C SER A 47 -4.63 -10.52 51.54
N TYR A 48 -4.39 -11.83 51.61
CA TYR A 48 -5.21 -12.78 52.37
C TYR A 48 -5.03 -12.60 53.88
N ASP A 49 -3.84 -12.24 54.34
CA ASP A 49 -3.53 -12.09 55.76
C ASP A 49 -4.13 -10.80 56.34
N ALA A 50 -4.13 -9.69 55.59
CA ALA A 50 -4.72 -8.43 56.05
C ALA A 50 -6.26 -8.50 56.19
N GLU A 51 -6.94 -9.13 55.23
CA GLU A 51 -8.40 -9.32 55.27
C GLU A 51 -8.79 -10.31 56.38
N HIS A 52 -8.02 -11.39 56.53
CA HIS A 52 -8.23 -12.39 57.57
C HIS A 52 -8.02 -11.82 58.98
N LEU A 53 -6.99 -10.98 59.17
CA LEU A 53 -6.74 -10.28 60.44
C LEU A 53 -7.87 -9.32 60.82
N TYR A 54 -8.44 -8.60 59.85
CA TYR A 54 -9.59 -7.71 60.08
C TYR A 54 -10.88 -8.48 60.40
N GLN A 55 -11.13 -9.60 59.72
CA GLN A 55 -12.26 -10.47 60.04
C GLN A 55 -12.12 -11.06 61.45
N LEU A 56 -10.91 -11.43 61.84
CA LEU A 56 -10.59 -11.94 63.17
C LEU A 56 -10.78 -10.86 64.25
N SER A 57 -10.31 -9.62 64.01
CA SER A 57 -10.51 -8.49 64.93
C SER A 57 -12.00 -8.17 65.10
N THR A 58 -12.78 -8.24 64.02
CA THR A 58 -14.24 -8.03 64.04
C THR A 58 -14.96 -9.09 64.86
N ARG A 59 -14.64 -10.38 64.67
CA ARG A 59 -15.23 -11.48 65.46
C ARG A 59 -14.95 -11.34 66.96
N ILE A 60 -13.75 -10.91 67.34
CA ILE A 60 -13.40 -10.63 68.74
C ILE A 60 -14.25 -9.49 69.30
N ARG A 61 -14.36 -8.36 68.58
CA ARG A 61 -15.19 -7.22 69.02
C ARG A 61 -16.65 -7.62 69.23
N GLU A 62 -17.22 -8.39 68.29
CA GLU A 62 -18.59 -8.91 68.39
C GLU A 62 -18.76 -9.86 69.59
N ALA A 63 -17.82 -10.77 69.81
CA ALA A 63 -17.83 -11.69 70.94
C ALA A 63 -17.72 -10.95 72.29
N VAL A 64 -16.93 -9.88 72.37
CA VAL A 64 -16.83 -9.05 73.58
C VAL A 64 -18.13 -8.27 73.82
N ALA A 65 -18.68 -7.64 72.77
CA ALA A 65 -19.91 -6.86 72.86
C ALA A 65 -21.13 -7.72 73.28
N ASP A 66 -21.24 -8.94 72.77
CA ASP A 66 -22.34 -9.86 73.11
C ASP A 66 -22.08 -10.62 74.42
N GLY A 67 -20.82 -11.00 74.67
CA GLY A 67 -20.43 -11.84 75.79
C GLY A 67 -20.50 -11.14 77.14
N ILE A 68 -20.03 -9.88 77.24
CA ILE A 68 -19.93 -9.18 78.53
C ILE A 68 -21.28 -8.92 79.22
N PRO A 69 -22.32 -8.40 78.54
CA PRO A 69 -23.62 -8.18 79.18
C PRO A 69 -24.28 -9.48 79.65
N ARG A 70 -24.13 -10.55 78.86
CA ARG A 70 -24.68 -11.87 79.15
C ARG A 70 -23.93 -12.55 80.31
N LEU A 71 -22.60 -12.43 80.33
CA LEU A 71 -21.76 -12.91 81.42
C LEU A 71 -22.07 -12.18 82.73
N ARG A 72 -22.17 -10.85 82.70
CA ARG A 72 -22.57 -10.04 83.86
C ARG A 72 -23.90 -10.51 84.43
N LYS A 73 -24.91 -10.70 83.56
CA LYS A 73 -26.26 -11.14 83.96
C LYS A 73 -26.24 -12.51 84.65
N ILE A 74 -25.52 -13.49 84.09
CA ILE A 74 -25.53 -14.86 84.63
C ILE A 74 -24.72 -14.96 85.93
N VAL A 75 -23.60 -14.24 86.03
CA VAL A 75 -22.76 -14.20 87.25
C VAL A 75 -23.49 -13.51 88.40
N LEU A 76 -24.08 -12.33 88.17
CA LEU A 76 -24.85 -11.64 89.20
C LEU A 76 -26.04 -12.49 89.70
N LYS A 77 -26.62 -13.32 88.83
CA LYS A 77 -27.66 -14.28 89.21
C LYS A 77 -27.13 -15.51 89.96
N ALA A 78 -25.88 -15.90 89.74
CA ALA A 78 -25.24 -16.99 90.48
C ALA A 78 -24.77 -16.58 91.88
N ARG A 79 -24.46 -15.29 92.05
CA ARG A 79 -24.07 -14.66 93.33
C ARG A 79 -25.26 -14.12 94.15
N GLU A 80 -26.50 -14.36 93.71
CA GLU A 80 -27.70 -13.98 94.46
C GLU A 80 -27.77 -14.79 95.77
N THR A 81 -27.85 -14.09 96.90
CA THR A 81 -27.82 -14.69 98.24
C THR A 81 -29.20 -14.82 98.88
N ASP A 82 -30.24 -14.23 98.29
CA ASP A 82 -31.64 -14.44 98.71
C ASP A 82 -32.12 -15.83 98.25
N PRO A 83 -32.41 -16.77 99.17
CA PRO A 83 -32.85 -18.13 98.84
C PRO A 83 -34.12 -18.18 97.97
N ASN A 84 -34.95 -17.13 98.01
CA ASN A 84 -36.17 -17.03 97.20
C ASN A 84 -35.91 -16.50 95.78
N ARG A 85 -34.70 -16.01 95.50
CA ARG A 85 -34.28 -15.45 94.20
C ARG A 85 -33.15 -16.24 93.54
N GLN A 86 -32.45 -17.09 94.30
CA GLN A 86 -31.40 -17.96 93.81
C GLN A 86 -31.99 -19.11 92.98
N ILE A 87 -31.65 -19.14 91.70
CA ILE A 87 -32.17 -20.11 90.71
C ILE A 87 -31.18 -21.22 90.35
N TYR A 88 -29.93 -21.12 90.82
CA TYR A 88 -28.84 -22.05 90.50
C TYR A 88 -28.37 -22.79 91.76
N ASN A 89 -28.09 -24.09 91.63
CA ASN A 89 -27.44 -24.86 92.69
C ASN A 89 -25.94 -24.52 92.78
N GLU A 90 -25.32 -24.90 93.89
CA GLU A 90 -23.90 -24.59 94.18
C GLU A 90 -22.95 -25.06 93.08
N ALA A 91 -23.19 -26.25 92.51
CA ALA A 91 -22.39 -26.82 91.43
C ALA A 91 -22.48 -25.98 90.13
N MET A 92 -23.65 -25.39 89.85
CA MET A 92 -23.85 -24.51 88.70
C MET A 92 -23.26 -23.11 88.95
N CYS A 93 -23.36 -22.59 90.18
CA CYS A 93 -22.71 -21.34 90.55
C CYS A 93 -21.19 -21.44 90.37
N ALA A 94 -20.56 -22.53 90.81
CA ALA A 94 -19.12 -22.77 90.60
C ALA A 94 -18.73 -22.81 89.11
N LYS A 95 -19.58 -23.39 88.25
CA LYS A 95 -19.36 -23.41 86.79
C LYS A 95 -19.49 -22.03 86.15
N ILE A 96 -20.40 -21.20 86.64
CA ILE A 96 -20.58 -19.81 86.18
C ILE A 96 -19.39 -18.95 86.58
N GLU A 97 -18.84 -19.13 87.78
CA GLU A 97 -17.60 -18.43 88.20
C GLU A 97 -16.39 -18.87 87.37
N ALA A 98 -16.25 -20.16 87.05
CA ALA A 98 -15.21 -20.65 86.16
C ALA A 98 -15.31 -20.04 84.74
N LEU A 99 -16.54 -19.83 84.25
CA LEU A 99 -16.80 -19.18 82.97
C LEU A 99 -16.41 -17.68 82.98
N LEU A 100 -16.64 -16.97 84.09
CA LEU A 100 -16.14 -15.60 84.28
C LEU A 100 -14.62 -15.54 84.19
N LEU A 101 -13.93 -16.47 84.85
CA LEU A 101 -12.47 -16.57 84.77
C LEU A 101 -11.99 -16.87 83.35
N ALA A 102 -12.60 -17.83 82.65
CA ALA A 102 -12.20 -18.19 81.29
C ALA A 102 -12.37 -17.02 80.32
N PHE A 103 -13.51 -16.33 80.38
CA PHE A 103 -13.78 -15.14 79.58
C PHE A 103 -12.84 -13.98 79.94
N GLY A 104 -12.65 -13.74 81.24
CA GLY A 104 -11.74 -12.73 81.77
C GLY A 104 -10.29 -12.96 81.33
N LYS A 105 -9.81 -14.21 81.34
CA LYS A 105 -8.46 -14.56 80.88
C LYS A 105 -8.26 -14.27 79.39
N ALA A 106 -9.26 -14.53 78.55
CA ALA A 106 -9.20 -14.15 77.14
C ALA A 106 -9.10 -12.63 76.96
N LEU A 107 -9.89 -11.85 77.70
CA LEU A 107 -9.81 -10.39 77.68
C LEU A 107 -8.48 -9.86 78.22
N GLN A 108 -7.96 -10.46 79.29
CA GLN A 108 -6.66 -10.12 79.85
C GLN A 108 -5.53 -10.38 78.85
N PHE A 109 -5.65 -11.44 78.06
CA PHE A 109 -4.67 -11.75 77.02
C PHE A 109 -4.73 -10.78 75.84
N LEU A 110 -5.94 -10.26 75.54
CA LEU A 110 -6.24 -9.28 74.48
C LEU A 110 -5.79 -7.86 74.86
N ALA A 111 -5.95 -7.46 76.12
CA ALA A 111 -5.66 -6.12 76.62
C ALA A 111 -4.95 -6.17 77.99
N PRO A 112 -3.72 -6.71 78.09
CA PRO A 112 -3.03 -6.93 79.35
C PRO A 112 -2.87 -5.64 80.17
N ASN A 113 -2.46 -4.55 79.52
CA ASN A 113 -2.26 -3.24 80.15
C ASN A 113 -3.51 -2.71 80.87
N TYR A 114 -4.71 -2.96 80.32
CA TYR A 114 -5.96 -2.53 80.94
C TYR A 114 -6.20 -3.23 82.30
N PHE A 115 -5.88 -4.52 82.38
CA PHE A 115 -6.05 -5.29 83.61
C PHE A 115 -4.88 -5.10 84.59
N ASP A 116 -3.69 -4.78 84.10
CA ASP A 116 -2.56 -4.41 84.95
C ASP A 116 -2.80 -3.05 85.61
N ASP A 117 -3.33 -2.06 84.89
CA ASP A 117 -3.77 -0.78 85.46
C ASP A 117 -4.88 -0.93 86.52
N LEU A 118 -5.79 -1.90 86.33
CA LEU A 118 -6.85 -2.22 87.29
C LEU A 118 -6.30 -2.87 88.57
N LYS A 119 -5.25 -3.70 88.46
CA LYS A 119 -4.56 -4.28 89.62
C LYS A 119 -3.78 -3.23 90.40
N GLU A 120 -3.11 -2.30 89.71
CA GLU A 120 -2.33 -1.24 90.34
C GLU A 120 -3.21 -0.20 91.07
N ARG A 121 -4.42 0.09 90.57
CA ARG A 121 -5.38 0.96 91.28
C ARG A 121 -6.10 0.28 92.46
N GLY A 122 -6.01 -1.05 92.57
CA GLY A 122 -6.74 -1.89 93.53
C GLY A 122 -6.12 -2.06 94.92
N THR A 123 -5.15 -1.24 95.34
CA THR A 123 -4.58 -1.30 96.70
C THR A 123 -5.43 -0.55 97.73
N SER A 124 -6.40 -1.23 98.33
CA SER A 124 -6.81 -1.02 99.75
C SER A 124 -7.93 -1.97 100.20
N SER A 125 -7.66 -3.27 100.29
CA SER A 125 -8.36 -4.15 101.24
C SER A 125 -7.52 -5.41 101.52
N PRO A 126 -7.14 -5.70 102.78
CA PRO A 126 -6.23 -6.81 103.09
C PRO A 126 -6.80 -8.23 102.96
N ASP A 127 -8.10 -8.42 102.66
CA ASP A 127 -8.75 -9.74 102.84
C ASP A 127 -9.31 -10.42 101.57
N ALA A 128 -8.96 -9.97 100.37
CA ALA A 128 -9.41 -10.61 99.11
C ALA A 128 -8.24 -11.09 98.24
N CYS A 129 -7.50 -12.09 98.72
CA CYS A 129 -6.47 -12.76 97.92
C CYS A 129 -7.11 -13.84 97.03
N GLY A 130 -7.43 -13.49 95.77
CA GLY A 130 -7.84 -14.44 94.74
C GLY A 130 -7.93 -13.80 93.35
N GLU A 131 -7.57 -14.55 92.30
CA GLU A 131 -7.66 -14.13 90.87
C GLU A 131 -9.05 -13.60 90.47
N HIS A 132 -10.10 -13.90 91.26
CA HIS A 132 -11.47 -13.44 91.06
C HIS A 132 -11.65 -11.92 91.23
N SER A 133 -10.83 -11.22 92.03
CA SER A 133 -11.07 -9.81 92.38
C SER A 133 -10.87 -8.83 91.21
N VAL A 134 -10.03 -9.19 90.23
CA VAL A 134 -9.71 -8.33 89.07
C VAL A 134 -10.80 -8.42 88.00
N PHE A 135 -11.43 -9.59 87.86
CA PHE A 135 -12.49 -9.81 86.87
C PHE A 135 -13.87 -9.35 87.36
N ASP A 136 -14.04 -9.09 88.66
CA ASP A 136 -15.25 -8.48 89.21
C ASP A 136 -15.51 -7.07 88.64
N GLY A 137 -14.46 -6.37 88.18
CA GLY A 137 -14.59 -5.10 87.47
C GLY A 137 -15.42 -5.20 86.18
N LEU A 138 -15.45 -6.37 85.53
CA LEU A 138 -16.27 -6.64 84.33
C LEU A 138 -17.78 -6.69 84.66
N LEU A 139 -18.11 -6.98 85.92
CA LEU A 139 -19.49 -7.07 86.42
C LEU A 139 -20.07 -5.71 86.79
N ASN A 140 -19.24 -4.66 86.89
CA ASN A 140 -19.69 -3.31 87.22
C ASN A 140 -20.62 -2.76 86.13
N ALA A 141 -21.76 -2.18 86.52
CA ALA A 141 -22.72 -1.57 85.60
C ALA A 141 -22.07 -0.52 84.66
N ASN A 142 -21.04 0.18 85.15
CA ASN A 142 -20.33 1.23 84.42
C ASN A 142 -19.13 0.74 83.60
N PHE A 143 -18.90 -0.57 83.51
CA PHE A 143 -17.82 -1.09 82.68
C PHE A 143 -18.15 -0.91 81.18
N ASP A 144 -17.26 -0.21 80.46
CA ASP A 144 -17.34 0.03 79.03
C ASP A 144 -16.43 -0.93 78.25
N PRO A 145 -16.99 -1.87 77.47
CA PRO A 145 -16.20 -2.79 76.66
C PRO A 145 -15.42 -2.08 75.54
N ASN A 146 -15.87 -0.91 75.07
CA ASN A 146 -15.20 -0.20 73.99
C ASN A 146 -13.84 0.33 74.44
N LEU A 147 -13.74 0.84 75.66
CA LEU A 147 -12.47 1.29 76.24
C LEU A 147 -11.43 0.16 76.27
N LEU A 148 -11.84 -1.06 76.64
CA LEU A 148 -10.96 -2.23 76.64
C LEU A 148 -10.51 -2.61 75.22
N LEU A 149 -11.45 -2.60 74.26
CA LEU A 149 -11.17 -2.95 72.87
C LEU A 149 -10.27 -1.90 72.18
N GLU A 150 -10.47 -0.62 72.49
CA GLU A 150 -9.65 0.48 72.00
C GLU A 150 -8.23 0.42 72.56
N LEU A 151 -8.03 -0.04 73.80
CA LEU A 151 -6.70 -0.18 74.41
C LEU A 151 -5.95 -1.45 73.97
N SER A 152 -6.57 -2.33 73.20
CA SER A 152 -5.91 -3.55 72.70
C SER A 152 -4.97 -3.24 71.54
N ALA A 153 -3.66 -3.34 71.79
CA ALA A 153 -2.62 -3.16 70.77
C ALA A 153 -2.76 -4.14 69.58
N SER A 154 -3.19 -5.38 69.83
CA SER A 154 -3.38 -6.39 68.77
C SER A 154 -4.57 -6.05 67.85
N LEU A 155 -5.67 -5.53 68.39
CA LEU A 155 -6.81 -5.08 67.57
C LEU A 155 -6.47 -3.83 66.76
N GLN A 156 -5.75 -2.88 67.35
CA GLN A 156 -5.25 -1.70 66.63
C GLN A 156 -4.27 -2.09 65.51
N ALA A 157 -3.37 -3.05 65.75
CA ALA A 157 -2.43 -3.52 64.74
C ALA A 157 -3.15 -4.15 63.54
N ALA A 158 -4.16 -4.99 63.78
CA ALA A 158 -4.96 -5.59 62.72
C ALA A 158 -5.72 -4.55 61.88
N ASP A 159 -6.34 -3.56 62.53
CA ASP A 159 -7.02 -2.46 61.83
C ASP A 159 -6.03 -1.62 61.02
N ASN A 160 -4.85 -1.31 61.57
CA ASN A 160 -3.82 -0.53 60.87
C ASN A 160 -3.29 -1.26 59.64
N VAL A 161 -3.03 -2.57 59.73
CA VAL A 161 -2.61 -3.40 58.60
C VAL A 161 -3.68 -3.42 57.51
N HIS A 162 -4.95 -3.60 57.89
CA HIS A 162 -6.06 -3.59 56.95
C HIS A 162 -6.26 -2.22 56.28
N ASN A 163 -6.23 -1.13 57.06
CA ASN A 163 -6.33 0.23 56.53
C ASN A 163 -5.21 0.55 55.53
N HIS A 164 -3.97 0.14 55.84
CA HIS A 164 -2.85 0.30 54.92
C HIS A 164 -3.06 -0.51 53.63
N TYR A 165 -3.53 -1.75 53.74
CA TYR A 165 -3.85 -2.61 52.60
C TYR A 165 -4.91 -1.98 51.68
N ILE A 166 -6.01 -1.48 52.23
CA ILE A 166 -7.09 -0.84 51.43
C ILE A 166 -6.57 0.40 50.70
N LEU A 167 -5.75 1.24 51.35
CA LEU A 167 -5.16 2.42 50.72
C LEU A 167 -4.20 2.03 49.58
N GLN A 168 -3.38 1.01 49.75
CA GLN A 168 -2.48 0.52 48.69
C GLN A 168 -3.27 -0.06 47.52
N ARG A 169 -4.32 -0.84 47.80
CA ARG A 169 -5.21 -1.38 46.77
C ARG A 169 -5.89 -0.27 45.97
N ALA A 170 -6.46 0.72 46.65
CA ALA A 170 -7.11 1.86 45.99
C ALA A 170 -6.13 2.66 45.10
N LYS A 171 -4.89 2.88 45.57
CA LYS A 171 -3.83 3.51 44.76
C LYS A 171 -3.49 2.68 43.51
N ALA A 172 -3.35 1.36 43.67
CA ALA A 172 -3.04 0.46 42.57
C ALA A 172 -4.18 0.40 41.53
N GLU A 173 -5.43 0.36 41.97
CA GLU A 173 -6.62 0.38 41.10
C GLU A 173 -6.73 1.72 40.34
N ALA A 174 -6.52 2.85 41.02
CA ALA A 174 -6.52 4.17 40.38
C ALA A 174 -5.39 4.30 39.34
N TRP A 175 -4.19 3.80 39.65
CA TRP A 175 -3.08 3.75 38.70
C TRP A 175 -3.39 2.88 37.49
N ARG A 176 -3.90 1.67 37.70
CA ARG A 176 -4.34 0.76 36.62
C ARG A 176 -5.38 1.41 35.74
N SER A 177 -6.38 2.07 36.32
CA SER A 177 -7.42 2.78 35.56
C SER A 177 -6.84 3.89 34.68
N ARG A 178 -5.87 4.68 35.20
CA ARG A 178 -5.21 5.73 34.41
C ARG A 178 -4.38 5.15 33.26
N VAL A 179 -3.64 4.06 33.51
CA VAL A 179 -2.84 3.39 32.48
C VAL A 179 -3.74 2.82 31.37
N VAL A 180 -4.84 2.16 31.74
CA VAL A 180 -5.81 1.62 30.77
C VAL A 180 -6.42 2.73 29.94
N GLN A 181 -6.83 3.84 30.56
CA GLN A 181 -7.39 4.98 29.83
C GLN A 181 -6.36 5.60 28.87
N GLY A 182 -5.13 5.85 29.34
CA GLY A 182 -4.07 6.40 28.49
C GLY A 182 -3.71 5.51 27.31
N LEU A 183 -3.72 4.18 27.49
CA LEU A 183 -3.54 3.21 26.41
C LEU A 183 -4.71 3.25 25.42
N ALA A 184 -5.95 3.32 25.89
CA ALA A 184 -7.13 3.41 25.03
C ALA A 184 -7.14 4.69 24.19
N ASP A 185 -6.76 5.82 24.79
CA ASP A 185 -6.64 7.09 24.10
C ASP A 185 -5.53 7.03 23.04
N ALA A 186 -4.36 6.47 23.38
CA ALA A 186 -3.25 6.29 22.44
C ALA A 186 -3.64 5.43 21.22
N VAL A 187 -4.35 4.32 21.43
CA VAL A 187 -4.87 3.48 20.34
C VAL A 187 -5.86 4.25 19.47
N THR A 188 -6.72 5.06 20.09
CA THR A 188 -7.69 5.89 19.36
C THR A 188 -7.00 6.96 18.51
N PHE A 189 -5.99 7.64 19.05
CA PHE A 189 -5.18 8.60 18.29
C PHE A 189 -4.43 7.94 17.14
N GLU A 190 -3.89 6.74 17.35
CA GLU A 190 -3.19 5.98 16.33
C GLU A 190 -4.13 5.62 15.17
N ALA A 191 -5.34 5.15 15.47
CA ALA A 191 -6.38 4.86 14.49
C ALA A 191 -6.83 6.11 13.71
N GLN A 192 -7.03 7.24 14.40
CA GLN A 192 -7.38 8.52 13.77
C GLN A 192 -6.26 9.04 12.87
N ASN A 193 -5.00 8.93 13.31
CA ASN A 193 -3.85 9.37 12.53
C ASN A 193 -3.66 8.51 11.27
N ARG A 194 -3.82 7.19 11.36
CA ARG A 194 -3.85 6.31 10.18
C ARG A 194 -4.94 6.72 9.20
N ALA A 195 -6.14 7.02 9.69
CA ALA A 195 -7.25 7.45 8.83
C ALA A 195 -6.96 8.78 8.13
N LEU A 196 -6.31 9.73 8.82
CA LEU A 196 -5.89 11.01 8.26
C LEU A 196 -4.83 10.82 7.17
N ILE A 197 -3.76 10.06 7.44
CA ILE A 197 -2.71 9.76 6.45
C ILE A 197 -3.31 9.11 5.20
N LEU A 198 -4.20 8.12 5.37
CA LEU A 198 -4.88 7.48 4.24
C LEU A 198 -5.76 8.46 3.44
N ALA A 199 -6.37 9.45 4.09
CA ALA A 199 -7.15 10.47 3.41
C ALA A 199 -6.25 11.43 2.62
N GLU A 200 -5.14 11.88 3.22
CA GLU A 200 -4.14 12.73 2.56
C GLU A 200 -3.49 12.03 1.36
N GLU A 201 -3.13 10.75 1.50
CA GLU A 201 -2.62 9.93 0.40
C GLU A 201 -3.63 9.79 -0.73
N LYS A 202 -4.92 9.58 -0.41
CA LYS A 202 -5.99 9.50 -1.42
C LYS A 202 -6.14 10.81 -2.20
N VAL A 203 -6.14 11.96 -1.52
CA VAL A 203 -6.22 13.27 -2.16
C VAL A 203 -4.99 13.52 -3.03
N SER A 204 -3.79 13.25 -2.50
CA SER A 204 -2.53 13.43 -3.23
C SER A 204 -2.46 12.53 -4.46
N ARG A 205 -2.91 11.27 -4.34
CA ARG A 205 -2.98 10.33 -5.47
C ARG A 205 -3.97 10.79 -6.53
N ALA A 206 -5.13 11.30 -6.13
CA ALA A 206 -6.12 11.83 -7.07
C ALA A 206 -5.56 13.02 -7.87
N ALA A 207 -4.89 13.95 -7.20
CA ALA A 207 -4.24 15.09 -7.84
C ALA A 207 -3.15 14.64 -8.85
N ALA A 208 -2.29 13.70 -8.47
CA ALA A 208 -1.24 13.18 -9.34
C ALA A 208 -1.79 12.41 -10.56
N ILE A 209 -2.95 11.73 -10.41
CA ILE A 209 -3.62 11.07 -11.54
C ILE A 209 -4.18 12.10 -12.51
N GLU A 210 -4.77 13.18 -12.01
CA GLU A 210 -5.33 14.24 -12.85
C GLU A 210 -4.23 15.01 -13.59
N GLU A 211 -3.11 15.33 -12.92
CA GLU A 211 -1.93 15.91 -13.57
C GLU A 211 -1.43 15.03 -14.72
N LYS A 212 -1.24 13.73 -14.47
CA LYS A 212 -0.86 12.77 -15.53
C LYS A 212 -1.87 12.68 -16.67
N ARG A 213 -3.16 12.87 -16.37
CA ARG A 213 -4.21 12.89 -17.40
C ARG A 213 -4.09 14.12 -18.28
N VAL A 214 -3.86 15.28 -17.68
CA VAL A 214 -3.64 16.55 -18.40
C VAL A 214 -2.38 16.46 -19.26
N ASP A 215 -1.27 15.95 -18.72
CA ASP A 215 -0.02 15.76 -19.47
C ASP A 215 -0.20 14.83 -20.67
N LYS A 216 -0.90 13.70 -20.48
CA LYS A 216 -1.22 12.79 -21.58
C LYS A 216 -2.03 13.46 -22.68
N LEU A 217 -3.01 14.30 -22.31
CA LEU A 217 -3.80 15.06 -23.28
C LEU A 217 -2.95 16.09 -24.03
N ILE A 218 -2.02 16.77 -23.34
CA ILE A 218 -1.10 17.72 -23.96
C ILE A 218 -0.19 16.99 -24.96
N VAL A 219 0.44 15.88 -24.54
CA VAL A 219 1.31 15.09 -25.41
C VAL A 219 0.55 14.56 -26.62
N ALA A 220 -0.67 14.03 -26.43
CA ALA A 220 -1.51 13.56 -27.52
C ALA A 220 -1.80 14.68 -28.54
N LYS A 221 -2.21 15.87 -28.07
CA LYS A 221 -2.43 17.03 -28.94
C LYS A 221 -1.18 17.45 -29.71
N ILE A 222 -0.01 17.44 -29.06
CA ILE A 222 1.26 17.77 -29.73
C ILE A 222 1.59 16.72 -30.79
N MET A 223 1.39 15.43 -30.50
CA MET A 223 1.63 14.35 -31.47
C MET A 223 0.67 14.42 -32.65
N GLU A 224 -0.62 14.68 -32.41
CA GLU A 224 -1.63 14.89 -33.46
C GLU A 224 -1.26 16.09 -34.34
N ALA A 225 -0.92 17.23 -33.74
CA ALA A 225 -0.51 18.42 -34.48
C ALA A 225 0.76 18.18 -35.32
N ARG A 226 1.73 17.42 -34.80
CA ARG A 226 2.94 17.03 -35.55
C ARG A 226 2.62 16.08 -36.70
N ALA A 227 1.75 15.09 -36.47
CA ALA A 227 1.33 14.15 -37.49
C ALA A 227 0.59 14.87 -38.63
N GLU A 228 -0.31 15.79 -38.29
CA GLU A 228 -1.04 16.62 -39.25
C GLU A 228 -0.08 17.54 -40.03
N ALA A 229 0.84 18.23 -39.34
CA ALA A 229 1.83 19.07 -40.02
C ALA A 229 2.72 18.26 -40.98
N LYS A 230 3.13 17.05 -40.59
CA LYS A 230 3.90 16.14 -41.44
C LYS A 230 3.07 15.68 -42.65
N TRP A 231 1.79 15.37 -42.45
CA TRP A 231 0.88 15.01 -43.52
C TRP A 231 0.66 16.16 -44.51
N GLN A 232 0.44 17.38 -44.03
CA GLN A 232 0.28 18.56 -44.89
C GLN A 232 1.55 18.85 -45.71
N SER A 233 2.72 18.73 -45.09
CA SER A 233 4.01 18.83 -45.79
C SER A 233 4.13 17.77 -46.90
N GLU A 234 3.73 16.53 -46.61
CA GLU A 234 3.74 15.44 -47.57
C GLU A 234 2.74 15.68 -48.73
N VAL A 235 1.53 16.18 -48.46
CA VAL A 235 0.56 16.56 -49.50
C VAL A 235 1.12 17.66 -50.41
N GLN A 236 1.75 18.69 -49.83
CA GLN A 236 2.41 19.76 -50.60
C GLN A 236 3.55 19.21 -51.46
N ARG A 237 4.42 18.37 -50.88
CA ARG A 237 5.52 17.70 -51.59
C ARG A 237 5.00 16.91 -52.80
N ARG A 238 3.95 16.10 -52.61
CA ARG A 238 3.29 15.33 -53.69
C ARG A 238 2.78 16.24 -54.81
N GLY A 239 2.17 17.37 -54.46
CA GLY A 239 1.71 18.36 -55.42
C GLY A 239 2.85 18.99 -56.23
N VAL A 240 3.93 19.38 -55.56
CA VAL A 240 5.14 19.92 -56.20
C VAL A 240 5.77 18.89 -57.13
N GLU A 241 6.01 17.67 -56.66
CA GLU A 241 6.56 16.57 -57.44
C GLU A 241 5.75 16.32 -58.72
N TRP A 242 4.43 16.18 -58.58
CA TRP A 242 3.55 15.95 -59.72
C TRP A 242 3.60 17.11 -60.71
N SER A 243 3.57 18.36 -60.22
CA SER A 243 3.66 19.54 -61.10
C SER A 243 4.97 19.61 -61.86
N LEU A 244 6.10 19.26 -61.24
CA LEU A 244 7.42 19.26 -61.85
C LEU A 244 7.51 18.21 -62.96
N LEU A 245 7.03 16.99 -62.69
CA LEU A 245 7.02 15.92 -63.68
C LEU A 245 6.07 16.21 -64.84
N LYS A 246 4.88 16.75 -64.57
CA LYS A 246 3.95 17.18 -65.62
C LYS A 246 4.56 18.28 -66.50
N THR A 247 5.27 19.23 -65.90
CA THR A 247 5.95 20.31 -66.63
C THR A 247 7.10 19.76 -67.48
N ALA A 248 7.89 18.84 -66.94
CA ALA A 248 8.97 18.18 -67.66
C ALA A 248 8.46 17.29 -68.81
N ALA A 249 7.34 16.59 -68.63
CA ALA A 249 6.71 15.82 -69.70
C ALA A 249 6.14 16.75 -70.79
N ALA A 250 5.54 17.87 -70.41
CA ALA A 250 5.01 18.87 -71.35
C ALA A 250 6.10 19.60 -72.14
N SER A 251 7.33 19.72 -71.60
CA SER A 251 8.45 20.31 -72.32
C SER A 251 8.95 19.42 -73.46
N ILE A 252 8.63 18.13 -73.46
CA ILE A 252 8.72 17.22 -74.61
C ILE A 252 7.54 17.53 -75.55
N GLY A 253 7.60 18.72 -76.17
CA GLY A 253 6.51 19.25 -76.99
C GLY A 253 6.13 18.30 -78.12
N ASP A 254 7.13 17.81 -78.87
CA ASP A 254 6.95 16.79 -79.91
C ASP A 254 7.72 15.50 -79.59
N VAL A 255 7.14 14.37 -79.94
CA VAL A 255 7.68 13.02 -79.73
C VAL A 255 9.06 12.85 -80.36
N ASP A 256 9.30 13.52 -81.49
CA ASP A 256 10.59 13.48 -82.20
C ASP A 256 11.75 14.13 -81.42
N THR A 257 11.45 14.86 -80.33
CA THR A 257 12.45 15.43 -79.43
C THR A 257 12.92 14.49 -78.31
N ILE A 258 12.27 13.33 -78.13
CA ILE A 258 12.62 12.33 -77.11
C ILE A 258 14.11 11.92 -77.15
N PRO A 259 14.73 11.66 -78.32
CA PRO A 259 16.16 11.33 -78.37
C PRO A 259 17.06 12.45 -77.84
N LEU A 260 16.69 13.72 -78.10
CA LEU A 260 17.43 14.88 -77.60
C LEU A 260 17.26 15.02 -76.09
N PHE A 261 16.05 14.83 -75.57
CA PHE A 261 15.77 14.80 -74.13
C PHE A 261 16.59 13.71 -73.42
N LEU A 262 16.58 12.46 -73.93
CA LEU A 262 17.38 11.39 -73.33
C LEU A 262 18.88 11.70 -73.33
N ARG A 263 19.39 12.35 -74.40
CA ARG A 263 20.78 12.80 -74.49
C ARG A 263 21.14 13.90 -73.50
N SER A 264 20.21 14.81 -73.17
CA SER A 264 20.49 15.91 -72.25
C SER A 264 20.51 15.47 -70.78
N TYR A 265 19.80 14.40 -70.43
CA TYR A 265 19.72 13.92 -69.04
C TYR A 265 20.61 12.71 -68.75
N ILE A 266 20.80 11.80 -69.72
CA ILE A 266 21.61 10.60 -69.55
C ILE A 266 22.87 10.70 -70.42
N SER A 267 24.02 10.85 -69.77
CA SER A 267 25.31 10.98 -70.45
C SER A 267 25.78 9.65 -71.05
N ASP A 268 25.48 8.53 -70.40
CA ASP A 268 25.85 7.18 -70.83
C ASP A 268 24.96 6.70 -71.99
N GLU A 269 25.58 6.37 -73.13
CA GLU A 269 24.90 5.89 -74.32
C GLU A 269 24.24 4.52 -74.14
N ALA A 270 24.89 3.58 -73.46
CA ALA A 270 24.34 2.24 -73.26
C ALA A 270 23.08 2.32 -72.39
N LEU A 271 23.12 3.15 -71.35
CA LEU A 271 21.98 3.41 -70.47
C LEU A 271 20.84 4.12 -71.21
N ARG A 272 21.13 5.10 -72.08
CA ARG A 272 20.10 5.72 -72.95
C ARG A 272 19.38 4.70 -73.82
N LEU A 273 20.15 3.82 -74.46
CA LEU A 273 19.60 2.79 -75.34
C LEU A 273 18.76 1.79 -74.55
N ALA A 274 19.20 1.40 -73.34
CA ALA A 274 18.43 0.55 -72.43
C ALA A 274 17.10 1.22 -72.02
N THR A 275 17.15 2.47 -71.55
CA THR A 275 15.93 3.24 -71.18
C THR A 275 14.97 3.36 -72.37
N ALA A 276 15.49 3.66 -73.57
CA ALA A 276 14.68 3.73 -74.78
C ALA A 276 14.05 2.38 -75.15
N CYS A 277 14.82 1.29 -75.02
CA CYS A 277 14.35 -0.08 -75.26
C CYS A 277 13.23 -0.47 -74.30
N HIS A 278 13.44 -0.28 -72.99
CA HIS A 278 12.43 -0.62 -71.99
C HIS A 278 11.15 0.23 -72.16
N ALA A 279 11.29 1.52 -72.48
CA ALA A 279 10.15 2.40 -72.76
C ALA A 279 9.38 1.95 -74.03
N GLN A 280 10.09 1.57 -75.09
CA GLN A 280 9.49 1.01 -76.31
C GLN A 280 8.75 -0.30 -76.01
N GLN A 281 9.34 -1.20 -75.22
CA GLN A 281 8.71 -2.45 -74.81
C GLN A 281 7.43 -2.20 -74.00
N LEU A 282 7.44 -1.23 -73.09
CA LEU A 282 6.25 -0.83 -72.34
C LEU A 282 5.15 -0.31 -73.28
N ILE A 283 5.49 0.55 -74.24
CA ILE A 283 4.51 1.03 -75.23
C ILE A 283 3.95 -0.13 -76.04
N LYS A 284 4.80 -1.04 -76.54
CA LYS A 284 4.34 -2.24 -77.27
C LYS A 284 3.41 -3.11 -76.42
N ALA A 285 3.72 -3.30 -75.15
CA ALA A 285 2.88 -4.06 -74.23
C ALA A 285 1.53 -3.36 -74.01
N LEU A 286 1.52 -2.02 -73.83
CA LEU A 286 0.29 -1.26 -73.68
C LEU A 286 -0.61 -1.35 -74.92
N LEU A 287 -0.01 -1.28 -76.11
CA LEU A 287 -0.75 -1.34 -77.38
C LEU A 287 -1.25 -2.75 -77.72
N SER A 288 -0.56 -3.80 -77.26
CA SER A 288 -0.91 -5.20 -77.59
C SER A 288 -1.74 -5.90 -76.53
N THR A 289 -1.53 -5.58 -75.25
CA THR A 289 -2.22 -6.17 -74.09
C THR A 289 -2.73 -5.09 -73.15
N PRO A 290 -3.66 -4.23 -73.58
CA PRO A 290 -4.10 -3.07 -72.81
C PRO A 290 -4.75 -3.44 -71.46
N GLU A 291 -5.23 -4.66 -71.28
CA GLU A 291 -5.89 -5.09 -70.03
C GLU A 291 -4.93 -5.54 -68.90
N ASP A 292 -3.63 -5.67 -69.18
CA ASP A 292 -2.68 -6.12 -68.16
C ASP A 292 -2.44 -5.03 -67.10
N MET A 293 -2.90 -5.29 -65.88
CA MET A 293 -2.78 -4.35 -64.76
C MET A 293 -1.33 -4.10 -64.32
N ASN A 294 -0.38 -5.01 -64.60
CA ASN A 294 1.02 -4.84 -64.22
C ASN A 294 1.73 -3.78 -65.05
N ILE A 295 1.36 -3.66 -66.33
CA ILE A 295 1.84 -2.57 -67.18
C ILE A 295 1.06 -1.28 -66.91
N ARG A 296 -0.25 -1.35 -66.61
CA ARG A 296 -1.05 -0.15 -66.25
C ARG A 296 -0.70 0.45 -64.89
N ARG A 297 -0.09 -0.32 -63.98
CA ARG A 297 0.32 0.11 -62.63
C ARG A 297 1.78 -0.23 -62.36
N LEU A 298 2.67 0.72 -62.67
CA LEU A 298 4.10 0.58 -62.42
C LEU A 298 4.40 0.89 -60.95
N ARG A 299 4.68 -0.17 -60.19
CA ARG A 299 5.04 -0.07 -58.76
C ARG A 299 6.52 0.23 -58.62
N ASN A 300 6.89 1.33 -57.97
CA ASN A 300 8.31 1.71 -57.86
C ASN A 300 9.11 0.70 -57.04
N ASN A 301 8.49 0.00 -56.09
CA ASN A 301 9.17 -1.04 -55.30
C ASN A 301 9.26 -2.39 -56.05
N ASN A 302 8.81 -2.48 -57.30
CA ASN A 302 8.96 -3.70 -58.10
C ASN A 302 10.43 -3.92 -58.46
N GLU A 303 10.96 -5.10 -58.15
CA GLU A 303 12.37 -5.44 -58.37
C GLU A 303 12.81 -5.29 -59.83
N HIS A 304 11.96 -5.64 -60.80
CA HIS A 304 12.25 -5.44 -62.23
C HIS A 304 12.31 -3.97 -62.59
N LEU A 305 11.33 -3.17 -62.16
CA LEU A 305 11.32 -1.73 -62.43
C LEU A 305 12.56 -1.04 -61.84
N ILE A 306 12.93 -1.43 -60.61
CA ILE A 306 14.12 -0.94 -59.92
C ILE A 306 15.39 -1.29 -60.71
N CYS A 307 15.52 -2.54 -61.19
CA CYS A 307 16.67 -2.96 -61.97
C CYS A 307 16.75 -2.28 -63.35
N ASP A 308 15.60 -2.10 -64.01
CA ASP A 308 15.50 -1.63 -65.39
C ASP A 308 15.60 -0.11 -65.52
N TYR A 309 15.11 0.64 -64.52
CA TYR A 309 15.01 2.11 -64.56
C TYR A 309 15.62 2.80 -63.35
N GLY A 310 15.86 2.09 -62.25
CA GLY A 310 16.32 2.66 -60.98
C GLY A 310 15.17 3.02 -60.04
N HIS A 311 15.49 3.72 -58.95
CA HIS A 311 14.51 4.18 -57.99
C HIS A 311 14.87 5.59 -57.52
N PRO A 312 13.91 6.53 -57.37
CA PRO A 312 14.23 7.92 -57.03
C PRO A 312 14.86 8.08 -55.62
N CYS A 313 14.57 7.17 -54.69
CA CYS A 313 15.21 7.12 -53.36
C CYS A 313 16.59 6.44 -53.32
N LEU A 314 17.15 6.01 -54.46
CA LEU A 314 18.45 5.34 -54.50
C LEU A 314 19.48 6.18 -55.25
N SER A 315 20.53 6.55 -54.54
CA SER A 315 21.72 7.18 -55.07
C SER A 315 22.92 6.33 -54.69
N ALA A 316 23.97 6.30 -55.50
CA ALA A 316 25.28 5.83 -55.07
C ALA A 316 26.28 6.93 -55.40
N TYR A 317 27.30 7.06 -54.57
CA TYR A 317 28.45 7.90 -54.89
C TYR A 317 29.54 6.98 -55.40
N ASP A 318 30.13 7.32 -56.54
CA ASP A 318 31.33 6.66 -57.01
C ASP A 318 32.48 7.04 -56.05
N PRO A 319 33.06 6.07 -55.32
CA PRO A 319 34.14 6.36 -54.37
C PRO A 319 35.43 6.85 -55.03
N GLN A 320 35.60 6.68 -56.35
CA GLN A 320 36.80 7.09 -57.08
C GLN A 320 36.69 8.50 -57.67
N THR A 321 35.52 8.89 -58.17
CA THR A 321 35.28 10.19 -58.82
C THR A 321 34.55 11.19 -57.93
N GLY A 322 33.84 10.71 -56.90
CA GLY A 322 32.94 11.51 -56.07
C GLY A 322 31.60 11.84 -56.75
N ASP A 323 31.40 11.38 -58.00
CA ASP A 323 30.21 11.67 -58.78
C ASP A 323 29.03 10.78 -58.36
N ARG A 324 27.81 11.31 -58.51
CA ARG A 324 26.58 10.53 -58.28
C ARG A 324 26.39 9.53 -59.41
N CYS A 325 25.90 8.34 -59.07
CA CYS A 325 25.58 7.30 -60.03
C CYS A 325 24.51 7.75 -61.03
N THR A 326 24.54 7.17 -62.22
CA THR A 326 23.63 7.49 -63.33
C THR A 326 22.18 7.02 -63.12
N CYS A 327 21.90 6.22 -62.08
CA CYS A 327 20.55 5.72 -61.77
C CYS A 327 19.53 6.84 -61.56
N GLN A 328 19.93 7.96 -60.94
CA GLN A 328 19.02 9.08 -60.69
C GLN A 328 18.59 9.77 -62.00
N ALA A 329 19.50 9.87 -62.97
CA ALA A 329 19.19 10.40 -64.29
C ALA A 329 18.30 9.43 -65.10
N ALA A 330 18.57 8.13 -65.01
CA ALA A 330 17.78 7.10 -65.67
C ALA A 330 16.33 7.07 -65.16
N VAL A 331 16.13 7.05 -63.84
CA VAL A 331 14.79 7.00 -63.26
C VAL A 331 14.02 8.29 -63.54
N TYR A 332 14.67 9.45 -63.46
CA TYR A 332 14.04 10.72 -63.80
C TYR A 332 13.57 10.76 -65.25
N ALA A 333 14.43 10.35 -66.19
CA ALA A 333 14.08 10.30 -67.61
C ALA A 333 12.93 9.31 -67.88
N ALA A 334 12.94 8.14 -67.21
CA ALA A 334 11.88 7.15 -67.31
C ALA A 334 10.54 7.70 -66.80
N GLU A 335 10.52 8.35 -65.63
CA GLU A 335 9.31 8.94 -65.05
C GLU A 335 8.72 10.04 -65.93
N VAL A 336 9.55 10.89 -66.54
CA VAL A 336 9.10 11.90 -67.51
C VAL A 336 8.49 11.24 -68.75
N LEU A 337 9.10 10.18 -69.27
CA LEU A 337 8.55 9.43 -70.39
C LEU A 337 7.24 8.73 -70.02
N TRP A 338 7.11 8.14 -68.84
CA TRP A 338 5.86 7.56 -68.35
C TRP A 338 4.78 8.65 -68.23
N CYS A 339 5.11 9.81 -67.67
CA CYS A 339 4.17 10.93 -67.64
C CYS A 339 3.75 11.36 -69.06
N ARG A 340 4.67 11.34 -70.03
CA ARG A 340 4.35 11.63 -71.44
C ARG A 340 3.43 10.57 -72.06
N MET A 341 3.58 9.30 -71.67
CA MET A 341 2.69 8.20 -72.05
C MET A 341 1.31 8.26 -71.37
N GLY A 342 1.08 9.18 -70.41
CA GLY A 342 -0.21 9.32 -69.71
C GLY A 342 -0.25 8.69 -68.31
N TYR A 343 0.88 8.26 -67.75
CA TYR A 343 0.92 7.81 -66.36
C TYR A 343 0.79 8.98 -65.37
N THR A 344 0.11 8.71 -64.26
CA THR A 344 -0.07 9.64 -63.14
C THR A 344 0.50 9.05 -61.86
N ILE A 345 1.12 9.88 -61.03
CA ILE A 345 1.61 9.42 -59.73
C ILE A 345 0.43 9.15 -58.79
N ARG A 346 0.43 7.97 -58.19
CA ARG A 346 -0.48 7.58 -57.12
C ARG A 346 0.32 7.08 -55.92
N TYR A 347 -0.33 7.18 -54.77
CA TYR A 347 0.20 6.72 -53.50
C TYR A 347 -0.79 5.74 -52.89
N THR A 348 -0.33 4.57 -52.49
CA THR A 348 -1.18 3.59 -51.79
C THR A 348 -1.57 4.11 -50.40
N LYS A 349 -2.52 3.45 -49.75
CA LYS A 349 -2.96 3.81 -48.39
C LYS A 349 -2.26 3.02 -47.28
N LEU A 350 -1.42 2.06 -47.66
CA LEU A 350 -0.73 1.17 -46.73
C LEU A 350 0.77 1.22 -47.04
N PRO A 351 1.63 1.27 -46.00
CA PRO A 351 3.06 1.17 -46.21
C PRO A 351 3.39 -0.20 -46.82
N ASP A 352 4.23 -0.18 -47.85
CA ASP A 352 4.84 -1.39 -48.39
C ASP A 352 6.22 -1.59 -47.75
N ARG A 353 6.85 -2.73 -48.05
CA ARG A 353 8.18 -3.04 -47.58
C ARG A 353 9.19 -1.94 -47.94
N SER A 354 9.83 -1.36 -46.92
CA SER A 354 10.83 -0.31 -47.10
C SER A 354 11.98 -0.75 -48.00
N LEU A 355 12.31 0.07 -48.99
CA LEU A 355 13.41 -0.16 -49.90
C LEU A 355 14.77 -0.17 -49.18
N ASP A 356 14.94 0.56 -48.08
CA ASP A 356 16.15 0.50 -47.26
C ASP A 356 16.32 -0.87 -46.60
N VAL A 357 15.22 -1.52 -46.22
CA VAL A 357 15.25 -2.90 -45.72
C VAL A 357 15.62 -3.86 -46.85
N ALA A 358 14.99 -3.74 -48.01
CA ALA A 358 15.28 -4.59 -49.17
C ALA A 358 16.75 -4.51 -49.61
N ARG A 359 17.34 -3.31 -49.55
CA ARG A 359 18.74 -3.05 -49.89
C ARG A 359 19.75 -3.72 -48.96
N ARG A 360 19.40 -3.93 -47.69
CA ARG A 360 20.29 -4.53 -46.68
C ARG A 360 20.27 -6.07 -46.69
N GLU A 361 19.43 -6.68 -47.50
CA GLU A 361 19.33 -8.13 -47.59
C GLU A 361 20.41 -8.76 -48.47
N PRO A 362 20.76 -10.05 -48.25
CA PRO A 362 21.77 -10.74 -49.05
C PRO A 362 21.49 -10.71 -50.56
N ARG A 363 20.21 -10.78 -50.94
CA ARG A 363 19.77 -10.74 -52.35
C ARG A 363 20.01 -9.39 -53.03
N ALA A 364 20.18 -8.30 -52.29
CA ALA A 364 20.49 -7.00 -52.87
C ALA A 364 21.87 -6.96 -53.55
N CYS A 365 22.77 -7.89 -53.23
CA CYS A 365 24.08 -8.00 -53.88
C CYS A 365 23.99 -8.56 -55.31
N SER A 366 22.92 -9.32 -55.63
CA SER A 366 22.69 -9.88 -56.97
C SER A 366 21.84 -8.98 -57.85
N LEU A 367 21.05 -8.08 -57.27
CA LEU A 367 20.21 -7.15 -58.03
C LEU A 367 21.07 -5.99 -58.55
N ARG A 368 21.15 -5.86 -59.88
CA ARG A 368 21.90 -4.79 -60.55
C ARG A 368 20.97 -3.66 -60.93
N LEU A 369 21.38 -2.43 -60.60
CA LEU A 369 20.69 -1.22 -61.00
C LEU A 369 21.22 -0.73 -62.35
N PRO A 370 20.58 0.27 -62.99
CA PRO A 370 20.97 0.70 -64.34
C PRO A 370 22.41 1.19 -64.46
N CYS A 371 23.04 1.65 -63.38
CA CYS A 371 24.47 2.00 -63.35
C CYS A 371 25.41 0.78 -63.33
N GLY A 372 24.88 -0.45 -63.35
CA GLY A 372 25.64 -1.70 -63.26
C GLY A 372 26.09 -2.10 -61.85
N GLN A 373 25.93 -1.22 -60.85
CA GLN A 373 26.26 -1.51 -59.46
C GLN A 373 25.13 -2.29 -58.78
N ALA A 374 25.47 -3.01 -57.70
CA ALA A 374 24.49 -3.73 -56.91
C ALA A 374 23.58 -2.78 -56.12
N LEU A 375 22.34 -3.19 -55.87
CA LEU A 375 21.40 -2.46 -55.01
C LEU A 375 22.01 -2.17 -53.64
N SER A 376 22.72 -3.13 -53.04
CA SER A 376 23.34 -3.01 -51.71
C SER A 376 24.37 -1.87 -51.59
N VAL A 377 24.98 -1.44 -52.70
CA VAL A 377 26.00 -0.38 -52.74
C VAL A 377 25.36 1.02 -52.70
N HIS A 378 24.08 1.13 -53.05
CA HIS A 378 23.40 2.41 -53.05
C HIS A 378 23.08 2.87 -51.63
N THR A 379 23.01 4.18 -51.44
CA THR A 379 22.45 4.85 -50.28
C THR A 379 20.97 5.12 -50.52
N TYR A 380 20.18 4.88 -49.47
CA TYR A 380 18.76 5.19 -49.48
C TYR A 380 18.54 6.61 -48.95
N GLU A 381 17.96 7.47 -49.77
CA GLU A 381 17.55 8.83 -49.42
C GLU A 381 16.01 8.88 -49.37
N PRO A 382 15.39 9.00 -48.17
CA PRO A 382 13.94 8.99 -48.06
C PRO A 382 13.32 10.24 -48.71
N MET A 383 12.26 10.03 -49.49
CA MET A 383 11.50 11.09 -50.13
C MET A 383 10.33 11.60 -49.27
N GLY A 384 9.93 10.87 -48.24
CA GLY A 384 8.88 11.25 -47.28
C GLY A 384 7.56 10.48 -47.41
N PHE A 385 7.38 9.69 -48.48
CA PHE A 385 6.17 8.90 -48.68
C PHE A 385 6.19 7.54 -47.97
N GLU A 386 7.37 7.08 -47.57
CA GLU A 386 7.66 5.69 -47.17
C GLU A 386 7.08 5.32 -45.80
N ASP A 387 6.77 6.33 -44.98
CA ASP A 387 6.09 6.16 -43.69
C ASP A 387 4.57 5.94 -43.84
N TYR A 388 4.01 6.22 -45.02
CA TYR A 388 2.57 6.30 -45.24
C TYR A 388 2.07 5.38 -46.36
N SER A 389 2.92 5.07 -47.34
CA SER A 389 2.46 4.55 -48.63
C SER A 389 3.59 4.01 -49.50
N GLU A 390 3.22 3.33 -50.57
CA GLU A 390 4.05 3.06 -51.74
C GLU A 390 3.73 4.06 -52.84
N ARG A 391 4.76 4.55 -53.54
CA ARG A 391 4.63 5.39 -54.74
C ARG A 391 4.53 4.49 -55.98
N LEU A 392 3.52 4.72 -56.82
CA LEU A 392 3.33 4.01 -58.08
C LEU A 392 2.86 4.94 -59.19
N PHE A 393 3.03 4.53 -60.43
CA PHE A 393 2.49 5.20 -61.60
C PHE A 393 1.29 4.41 -62.13
N GLU A 394 0.14 5.06 -62.22
CA GLU A 394 -1.09 4.49 -62.78
C GLU A 394 -1.43 5.19 -64.09
N LEU A 395 -1.62 4.41 -65.15
CA LEU A 395 -2.00 4.91 -66.46
C LEU A 395 -3.39 5.54 -66.39
N ALA A 396 -3.48 6.82 -66.73
CA ALA A 396 -4.72 7.57 -66.85
C ALA A 396 -4.89 8.01 -68.31
N GLU A 397 -5.19 7.05 -69.17
CA GLU A 397 -5.52 7.31 -70.58
C GLU A 397 -6.90 7.98 -70.72
N PRO A 398 -7.14 8.76 -71.78
CA PRO A 398 -8.46 9.31 -72.07
C PRO A 398 -9.50 8.19 -72.20
N ASP A 399 -10.74 8.43 -71.79
CA ASP A 399 -11.80 7.44 -71.96
C ASP A 399 -12.21 7.38 -73.44
N ALA A 400 -11.98 6.24 -74.10
CA ALA A 400 -12.31 6.06 -75.52
C ALA A 400 -13.82 6.19 -75.81
N MET A 401 -14.68 5.96 -74.82
CA MET A 401 -16.14 6.04 -74.97
C MET A 401 -16.66 7.47 -74.76
N GLU A 402 -16.04 8.24 -73.87
CA GLU A 402 -16.46 9.62 -73.54
C GLU A 402 -15.69 10.67 -74.36
N HIS A 403 -14.42 10.42 -74.68
CA HIS A 403 -13.47 11.35 -75.29
C HIS A 403 -12.66 10.67 -76.42
N ALA A 404 -13.37 10.16 -77.43
CA ALA A 404 -12.79 9.39 -78.53
C ALA A 404 -11.66 10.14 -79.27
N ASP A 405 -11.80 11.44 -79.53
CA ASP A 405 -10.78 12.24 -80.22
C ASP A 405 -9.47 12.33 -79.41
N GLU A 406 -9.57 12.62 -78.11
CA GLU A 406 -8.42 12.69 -77.21
C GLU A 406 -7.73 11.33 -77.08
N TRP A 407 -8.51 10.24 -77.05
CA TRP A 407 -7.96 8.89 -77.03
C TRP A 407 -7.22 8.55 -78.34
N MET A 408 -7.77 8.93 -79.50
CA MET A 408 -7.11 8.73 -80.79
C MET A 408 -5.82 9.54 -80.92
N GLU A 409 -5.80 10.78 -80.42
CA GLU A 409 -4.58 11.59 -80.36
C GLU A 409 -3.51 10.96 -79.47
N TRP A 410 -3.91 10.49 -78.28
CA TRP A 410 -3.03 9.77 -77.36
C TRP A 410 -2.48 8.48 -77.99
N TYR A 411 -3.34 7.68 -78.64
CA TYR A 411 -2.96 6.43 -79.28
C TYR A 411 -1.97 6.67 -80.44
N ALA A 412 -2.22 7.69 -81.28
CA ALA A 412 -1.31 8.09 -82.34
C ALA A 412 0.04 8.60 -81.80
N MET A 413 0.02 9.35 -80.68
CA MET A 413 1.24 9.75 -79.98
C MET A 413 2.03 8.53 -79.49
N MET A 414 1.37 7.55 -78.87
CA MET A 414 2.03 6.31 -78.40
C MET A 414 2.68 5.54 -79.56
N GLN A 415 2.00 5.41 -80.70
CA GLN A 415 2.57 4.80 -81.91
C GLN A 415 3.78 5.59 -82.44
N ARG A 416 3.70 6.92 -82.49
CA ARG A 416 4.85 7.75 -82.86
C ARG A 416 6.02 7.57 -81.89
N MET A 417 5.75 7.50 -80.58
CA MET A 417 6.79 7.29 -79.56
C MET A 417 7.49 5.95 -79.76
N GLU A 418 6.72 4.89 -80.05
CA GLU A 418 7.26 3.56 -80.35
C GLU A 418 8.20 3.58 -81.56
N VAL A 419 7.81 4.23 -82.66
CA VAL A 419 8.66 4.38 -83.86
C VAL A 419 9.92 5.20 -83.54
N THR A 420 9.78 6.33 -82.84
CA THR A 420 10.91 7.22 -82.53
C THR A 420 11.92 6.53 -81.60
N LEU A 421 11.46 5.78 -80.60
CA LEU A 421 12.34 4.97 -79.74
C LEU A 421 12.96 3.80 -80.50
N SER A 422 12.24 3.16 -81.43
CA SER A 422 12.77 2.08 -82.27
C SER A 422 13.96 2.54 -83.11
N ARG A 423 13.90 3.75 -83.68
CA ARG A 423 14.99 4.34 -84.46
C ARG A 423 16.26 4.59 -83.64
N MET A 424 16.15 4.68 -82.31
CA MET A 424 17.33 4.80 -81.44
C MET A 424 18.05 3.46 -81.26
N LEU A 425 17.36 2.34 -81.43
CA LEU A 425 17.91 1.01 -81.17
C LEU A 425 18.71 0.47 -82.37
N PRO A 426 19.88 -0.16 -82.14
CA PRO A 426 20.68 -0.73 -83.22
C PRO A 426 19.92 -1.90 -83.90
N GLY A 427 19.64 -1.76 -85.20
CA GLY A 427 19.02 -2.79 -86.03
C GLY A 427 17.57 -2.54 -86.49
N SER A 428 17.03 -1.32 -86.32
CA SER A 428 15.65 -0.95 -86.69
C SER A 428 15.40 -0.67 -88.18
N ASP A 429 16.42 -0.75 -89.04
CA ASP A 429 16.30 -0.70 -90.50
C ASP A 429 16.30 -2.12 -91.11
N ARG A 430 15.38 -2.99 -90.68
CA ARG A 430 15.09 -4.26 -91.36
C ARG A 430 13.60 -4.49 -91.52
#